data_AF-A0A384K1J5-F1
#
_entry.id   AF-A0A384K1J5-F1
#
_cell.length_a   1.000
_cell.length_b   1.000
_cell.length_c   1.000
_cell.angle_alpha   90.00
_cell.angle_beta   90.00
_cell.angle_gamma   90.00
#
_symmetry.space_group_name_H-M   'P 1'
#
loop_
_entity.id
_entity.type
_entity.pdbx_description
1 polymer ?
#
loop_
_entity_poly.entity_id
_entity_poly.type
_entity_poly.pdbx_seq_one_letter_code
_entity_poly.pdbx_strand_id
1 'polypeptide(L)'
;MADRLRGNASSFKSPNPGIDAGSLLGSQRSWNDIENETFANKRRKEANKPPAHKAKEMIERERQAARHAGRMQNRVAIERERRTSWNTERKATDEAAERLLNFIKAQQQQARHSHKWGNKITSKLHSKATQERNEADAEQEMLVLERNFEVARKAEEQRWLQELGENSNTRNAKIHVERCMTSQSLLDRGGSCCEDCQYDSTLSYMAEEQAQRSLRAVYDGN
;
A
#
# COMPACT_ATOMS: atom_id res chain seq x y z
N MET A 1 -44.44 -8.82 -41.13
CA MET A 1 -43.72 -9.63 -42.14
C MET A 1 -42.94 -10.67 -41.35
N ALA A 2 -43.54 -11.82 -41.09
CA ALA A 2 -43.63 -12.98 -41.97
C ALA A 2 -42.39 -13.86 -41.86
N ASP A 3 -42.63 -15.04 -41.28
CA ASP A 3 -41.77 -16.21 -41.09
C ASP A 3 -40.88 -16.59 -42.28
N ARG A 4 -39.80 -17.32 -41.96
CA ARG A 4 -39.66 -18.72 -42.44
C ARG A 4 -38.58 -19.49 -41.66
N LEU A 5 -39.07 -20.17 -40.62
CA LEU A 5 -38.63 -21.52 -40.26
C LEU A 5 -38.99 -22.49 -41.39
N ARG A 6 -38.06 -23.36 -41.81
CA ARG A 6 -38.29 -24.75 -42.24
C ARG A 6 -36.93 -25.43 -42.52
N GLY A 7 -36.61 -26.63 -42.05
CA GLY A 7 -37.43 -27.56 -41.29
C GLY A 7 -36.64 -28.79 -40.85
N ASN A 8 -37.17 -29.37 -39.78
CA ASN A 8 -37.06 -30.70 -39.19
C ASN A 8 -36.53 -31.84 -40.07
N ALA A 9 -35.69 -32.67 -39.47
CA ALA A 9 -35.98 -34.11 -39.37
C ALA A 9 -35.39 -34.67 -38.07
N SER A 10 -36.30 -35.18 -37.25
CA SER A 10 -36.13 -35.86 -35.97
C SER A 10 -35.29 -37.14 -36.04
N SER A 11 -34.49 -37.40 -35.00
CA SER A 11 -34.49 -38.71 -34.35
C SER A 11 -33.82 -38.64 -32.98
N PHE A 12 -34.63 -38.64 -31.93
CA PHE A 12 -34.17 -38.98 -30.58
C PHE A 12 -33.86 -40.48 -30.55
N LYS A 13 -32.59 -40.84 -30.43
CA LYS A 13 -32.17 -42.12 -29.85
C LYS A 13 -31.26 -41.84 -28.66
N SER A 14 -31.73 -42.25 -27.50
CA SER A 14 -30.99 -42.36 -26.24
C SER A 14 -29.92 -43.49 -26.33
N PRO A 15 -29.02 -43.59 -25.33
CA PRO A 15 -27.59 -43.79 -25.52
C PRO A 15 -27.17 -45.25 -25.69
N ASN A 16 -26.09 -45.49 -26.44
CA ASN A 16 -25.26 -46.67 -26.25
C ASN A 16 -23.85 -46.23 -25.80
N PRO A 17 -23.35 -46.75 -24.66
CA PRO A 17 -22.04 -46.42 -24.13
C PRO A 17 -21.00 -47.29 -24.84
N GLY A 18 -20.02 -46.66 -25.49
CA GLY A 18 -19.06 -47.42 -26.27
C GLY A 18 -17.95 -46.56 -26.83
N ILE A 19 -17.09 -46.09 -25.93
CA ILE A 19 -15.63 -46.00 -26.08
C ILE A 19 -15.14 -45.52 -27.47
N ASP A 20 -14.77 -44.25 -27.57
CA ASP A 20 -13.35 -43.92 -27.77
C ASP A 20 -13.09 -42.48 -27.31
N ALA A 21 -12.65 -42.35 -26.05
CA ALA A 21 -12.27 -41.07 -25.47
C ALA A 21 -10.86 -40.70 -25.97
N GLY A 22 -10.80 -40.13 -27.17
CA GLY A 22 -9.65 -39.37 -27.62
C GLY A 22 -9.35 -38.26 -26.60
N SER A 23 -8.17 -38.34 -25.97
CA SER A 23 -7.74 -37.43 -24.90
C SER A 23 -7.76 -35.97 -25.33
N LEU A 24 -8.84 -35.26 -24.98
CA LEU A 24 -8.82 -33.81 -24.80
C LEU A 24 -8.27 -33.46 -23.41
N LEU A 25 -7.11 -34.02 -23.06
CA LEU A 25 -6.36 -33.63 -21.87
C LEU A 25 -5.52 -32.40 -22.21
N GLY A 26 -6.15 -31.23 -22.13
CA GLY A 26 -5.40 -30.01 -21.84
C GLY A 26 -4.67 -30.26 -20.52
N SER A 27 -3.34 -30.31 -20.56
CA SER A 27 -2.49 -30.54 -19.38
C SER A 27 -2.85 -29.54 -18.30
N GLN A 28 -3.59 -30.00 -17.30
CA GLN A 28 -3.93 -29.23 -16.11
C GLN A 28 -2.67 -29.18 -15.25
N ARG A 29 -1.74 -28.29 -15.60
CA ARG A 29 -0.50 -28.09 -14.84
C ARG A 29 -0.87 -27.71 -13.41
N SER A 30 -0.30 -28.44 -12.45
CA SER A 30 -0.44 -28.12 -11.03
C SER A 30 0.18 -26.75 -10.77
N TRP A 31 -0.39 -25.98 -9.85
CA TRP A 31 0.19 -24.71 -9.39
C TRP A 31 1.65 -24.88 -8.92
N ASN A 32 1.97 -26.03 -8.31
CA ASN A 32 3.34 -26.37 -7.91
C ASN A 32 4.28 -26.55 -9.11
N ASP A 33 3.80 -27.11 -10.22
CA ASP A 33 4.62 -27.29 -11.43
C ASP A 33 4.92 -25.95 -12.10
N ILE A 34 3.93 -25.03 -12.08
CA ILE A 34 4.07 -23.66 -12.57
C ILE A 34 5.09 -22.90 -11.70
N GLU A 35 4.97 -22.98 -10.38
CA GLU A 35 5.94 -22.36 -9.47
C GLU A 35 7.35 -22.92 -9.69
N ASN A 36 7.50 -24.24 -9.73
CA ASN A 36 8.80 -24.87 -9.96
C ASN A 36 9.42 -24.46 -11.31
N GLU A 37 8.63 -24.38 -12.38
CA GLU A 37 9.11 -23.93 -13.69
C GLU A 37 9.49 -22.44 -13.67
N THR A 38 8.73 -21.58 -12.99
CA THR A 38 9.09 -20.16 -12.84
C THR A 38 10.37 -19.98 -12.04
N PHE A 39 10.56 -20.73 -10.95
CA PHE A 39 11.80 -20.74 -10.16
C PHE A 39 12.99 -21.24 -11.00
N ALA A 40 12.82 -22.35 -11.73
CA ALA A 40 13.86 -22.90 -12.60
C ALA A 40 14.24 -21.93 -13.72
N ASN A 41 13.25 -21.29 -14.36
CA ASN A 41 13.50 -20.27 -15.39
C ASN A 41 14.20 -19.03 -14.83
N LYS A 42 13.85 -18.60 -13.60
CA LYS A 42 14.54 -17.49 -12.92
C LYS A 42 16.01 -17.85 -12.64
N ARG A 43 16.28 -19.07 -12.16
CA ARG A 43 17.66 -19.58 -11.96
C ARG A 43 18.46 -19.64 -13.25
N ARG A 44 17.88 -20.13 -14.36
CA ARG A 44 18.55 -20.16 -15.67
C ARG A 44 18.85 -18.75 -16.17
N LYS A 45 17.90 -17.82 -16.06
CA LYS A 45 18.11 -16.42 -16.44
C LYS A 45 19.23 -15.77 -15.61
N GLU A 46 19.30 -16.07 -14.32
CA GLU A 46 20.35 -15.56 -13.44
C GLU A 46 21.74 -16.16 -13.78
N ALA A 47 21.79 -17.47 -14.03
CA ALA A 47 23.03 -18.15 -14.42
C ALA A 47 23.60 -17.59 -15.74
N ASN A 48 22.72 -17.36 -16.71
CA ASN A 48 23.07 -16.86 -18.05
C ASN A 48 23.27 -15.34 -18.14
N LYS A 49 23.14 -14.58 -17.04
CA LYS A 49 23.42 -13.14 -17.06
C LYS A 49 24.89 -12.89 -17.44
N PRO A 50 25.17 -12.00 -18.42
CA PRO A 50 26.53 -11.64 -18.77
C PRO A 50 27.29 -11.08 -17.56
N PRO A 51 28.61 -11.32 -17.45
CA PRO A 51 29.43 -10.80 -16.34
C PRO A 51 29.28 -9.28 -16.13
N ALA A 52 29.17 -8.51 -17.22
CA ALA A 52 28.98 -7.06 -17.15
C ALA A 52 27.65 -6.66 -16.48
N HIS A 53 26.58 -7.44 -16.64
CA HIS A 53 25.31 -7.20 -15.95
C HIS A 53 25.43 -7.54 -14.46
N LYS A 54 26.07 -8.66 -14.12
CA LYS A 54 26.31 -9.03 -12.71
C LYS A 54 27.15 -7.97 -11.99
N ALA A 55 28.19 -7.45 -12.64
CA ALA A 55 29.01 -6.37 -12.09
C ALA A 55 28.20 -5.09 -11.84
N LYS A 56 27.36 -4.68 -12.80
CA LYS A 56 26.47 -3.51 -12.62
C LYS A 56 25.48 -3.69 -11.48
N GLU A 57 24.89 -4.88 -11.34
CA GLU A 57 23.96 -5.19 -10.25
C GLU A 57 24.66 -5.16 -8.88
N MET A 58 25.89 -5.66 -8.78
CA MET A 58 26.67 -5.55 -7.53
C MET A 58 26.95 -4.09 -7.18
N ILE A 59 27.39 -3.28 -8.14
CA ILE A 59 27.64 -1.85 -7.93
C ILE A 59 26.37 -1.14 -7.46
N GLU A 60 25.20 -1.44 -8.04
CA GLU A 60 23.96 -0.80 -7.60
C GLU A 60 23.56 -1.23 -6.18
N ARG A 61 23.74 -2.52 -5.83
CA ARG A 61 23.51 -2.98 -4.45
C ARG A 61 24.44 -2.31 -3.45
N GLU A 62 25.71 -2.15 -3.79
CA GLU A 62 26.68 -1.43 -2.95
C GLU A 62 26.25 0.04 -2.77
N ARG A 63 25.78 0.69 -3.84
CA ARG A 63 25.25 2.05 -3.76
C ARG A 63 23.99 2.13 -2.89
N GLN A 64 23.05 1.19 -3.03
CA GLN A 64 21.86 1.10 -2.16
C GLN A 64 22.25 0.93 -0.69
N ALA A 65 23.18 0.03 -0.41
CA ALA A 65 23.68 -0.21 0.94
C ALA A 65 24.37 1.04 1.52
N ALA A 66 25.20 1.73 0.73
CA ALA A 66 25.84 2.98 1.14
C ALA A 66 24.81 4.09 1.41
N ARG A 67 23.80 4.26 0.55
CA ARG A 67 22.69 5.20 0.76
C ARG A 67 21.94 4.90 2.06
N HIS A 68 21.57 3.64 2.29
CA HIS A 68 20.91 3.21 3.51
C HIS A 68 21.77 3.47 4.76
N ALA A 69 23.06 3.12 4.73
CA ALA A 69 23.98 3.36 5.84
C ALA A 69 24.09 4.86 6.17
N GLY A 70 24.22 5.71 5.15
CA GLY A 70 24.21 7.16 5.30
C GLY A 70 22.92 7.67 5.93
N ARG A 71 21.75 7.19 5.47
CA ARG A 71 20.45 7.53 6.09
C ARG A 71 20.39 7.18 7.57
N MET A 72 20.85 5.99 7.94
CA MET A 72 20.83 5.55 9.34
C MET A 72 21.76 6.39 10.21
N GLN A 73 22.93 6.77 9.70
CA GLN A 73 23.84 7.68 10.41
C GLN A 73 23.20 9.06 10.63
N ASN A 74 22.60 9.64 9.58
CA ASN A 74 21.89 10.91 9.67
C ASN A 74 20.72 10.83 10.65
N ARG A 75 19.94 9.76 10.62
CA ARG A 75 18.85 9.52 11.56
C ARG A 75 19.34 9.61 13.01
N VAL A 76 20.41 8.87 13.35
CA VAL A 76 21.00 8.89 14.70
C VAL A 76 21.51 10.29 15.07
N ALA A 77 22.13 11.01 14.14
CA ALA A 77 22.58 12.38 14.37
C ALA A 77 21.40 13.31 14.70
N ILE A 78 20.32 13.25 13.93
CA ILE A 78 19.13 14.09 14.14
C ILE A 78 18.41 13.72 15.44
N GLU A 79 18.31 12.43 15.80
CA GLU A 79 17.75 12.01 17.09
C GLU A 79 18.54 12.59 18.27
N ARG A 80 19.88 12.60 18.19
CA ARG A 80 20.74 13.21 19.23
C ARG A 80 20.55 14.72 19.31
N GLU A 81 20.46 15.39 18.17
CA GLU A 81 20.31 16.84 18.09
C GLU A 81 18.95 17.31 18.60
N ARG A 82 17.87 16.70 18.08
CA ARG A 82 16.49 17.09 18.41
C ARG A 82 15.99 16.49 19.71
N ARG A 83 16.65 15.46 20.24
CA ARG A 83 16.20 14.66 21.40
C ARG A 83 14.80 14.08 21.21
N THR A 84 14.44 13.80 19.96
CA THR A 84 13.18 13.15 19.57
C THR A 84 13.48 11.84 18.85
N SER A 85 12.63 10.83 19.00
CA SER A 85 12.76 9.57 18.27
C SER A 85 12.50 9.79 16.78
N TRP A 86 13.12 8.98 15.92
CA TRP A 86 13.03 9.11 14.47
C TRP A 86 11.60 9.04 13.91
N ASN A 87 10.70 8.35 14.62
CA ASN A 87 9.31 8.17 14.20
C ASN A 87 8.35 9.22 14.79
N THR A 88 8.85 10.25 15.47
CA THR A 88 7.99 11.26 16.11
C THR A 88 7.12 11.98 15.09
N GLU A 89 7.75 12.58 14.07
CA GLU A 89 7.05 13.32 13.03
C GLU A 89 6.14 12.39 12.21
N ARG A 90 6.58 11.15 11.96
CA ARG A 90 5.80 10.11 11.29
C ARG A 90 4.49 9.82 12.03
N LYS A 91 4.56 9.59 13.34
CA LYS A 91 3.38 9.34 14.19
C LYS A 91 2.45 10.55 14.24
N ALA A 92 3.01 11.75 14.36
CA ALA A 92 2.22 12.98 14.36
C ALA A 92 1.41 13.15 13.07
N THR A 93 1.99 12.82 11.90
CA THR A 93 1.24 12.81 10.63
C THR A 93 0.12 11.78 10.64
N ASP A 94 0.40 10.55 11.09
CA ASP A 94 -0.60 9.47 11.12
C ASP A 94 -1.77 9.81 12.04
N GLU A 95 -1.49 10.34 13.23
CA GLU A 95 -2.51 10.78 14.18
C GLU A 95 -3.32 11.97 13.63
N ALA A 96 -2.68 12.95 12.99
CA ALA A 96 -3.38 14.08 12.39
C ALA A 96 -4.28 13.65 11.23
N ALA A 97 -3.81 12.71 10.40
CA ALA A 97 -4.59 12.14 9.30
C ALA A 97 -5.80 11.35 9.82
N GLU A 98 -5.60 10.52 10.85
CA GLU A 98 -6.66 9.76 11.49
C GLU A 98 -7.74 10.67 12.07
N ARG A 99 -7.35 11.74 12.78
CA ARG A 99 -8.30 12.72 13.33
C ARG A 99 -9.13 13.39 12.23
N LEU A 100 -8.48 13.85 11.16
CA LEU A 100 -9.15 14.47 10.03
C LEU A 100 -10.12 13.48 9.33
N LEU A 101 -9.67 12.24 9.10
CA LEU A 101 -10.49 11.20 8.49
C LEU A 101 -11.72 10.87 9.35
N ASN A 102 -11.54 10.75 10.66
CA ASN A 102 -12.62 10.48 11.59
C ASN A 102 -13.63 11.63 11.64
N PHE A 103 -13.17 12.88 11.59
CA PHE A 103 -14.04 14.05 11.48
C PHE A 103 -14.86 14.04 10.19
N ILE A 104 -14.23 13.80 9.04
CA ILE A 104 -14.92 13.70 7.74
C ILE A 104 -16.00 12.60 7.78
N LYS A 105 -15.67 11.43 8.34
CA LYS A 105 -16.64 10.33 8.49
C LYS A 105 -17.80 10.71 9.40
N ALA A 106 -17.54 11.39 10.52
CA ALA A 106 -18.58 11.86 11.44
C ALA A 106 -19.53 12.85 10.76
N GLN A 107 -19.00 13.82 10.00
CA GLN A 107 -19.79 14.78 9.23
C GLN A 107 -20.66 14.08 8.17
N GLN A 108 -20.10 13.13 7.42
CA GLN A 108 -20.86 12.34 6.45
C GLN A 108 -21.97 11.52 7.12
N GLN A 109 -21.72 10.96 8.30
CA GLN A 109 -22.71 10.21 9.06
C GLN A 109 -23.83 11.12 9.58
N GLN A 110 -23.50 12.31 10.08
CA GLN A 110 -24.46 13.32 10.50
C GLN A 110 -25.37 13.76 9.34
N ALA A 111 -24.79 14.02 8.16
CA ALA A 111 -25.56 14.34 6.96
C ALA A 111 -26.51 13.19 6.56
N ARG A 112 -26.02 11.95 6.55
CA ARG A 112 -26.85 10.76 6.24
C ARG A 112 -28.00 10.58 7.24
N HIS A 113 -27.74 10.76 8.53
CA HIS A 113 -28.79 10.68 9.56
C HIS A 113 -29.81 11.81 9.43
N SER A 114 -29.39 13.03 9.12
CA SER A 114 -30.28 14.15 8.83
C SER A 114 -31.25 13.82 7.67
N HIS A 115 -30.74 13.24 6.59
CA HIS A 115 -31.56 12.80 5.47
C HIS A 115 -32.48 11.61 5.81
N LYS A 116 -32.02 10.66 6.63
CA LYS A 116 -32.79 9.45 7.00
C LYS A 116 -33.91 9.71 8.01
N TRP A 117 -33.69 10.59 8.98
CA TRP A 117 -34.68 10.93 10.01
C TRP A 117 -35.67 12.02 9.58
N GLY A 118 -35.50 12.54 8.36
CA GLY A 118 -36.42 13.45 7.72
C GLY A 118 -36.40 14.84 8.35
N ASN A 119 -36.38 15.85 7.49
CA ASN A 119 -36.56 17.28 7.78
C ASN A 119 -37.81 17.66 8.60
N LYS A 120 -38.56 16.69 9.16
CA LYS A 120 -39.89 16.87 9.75
C LYS A 120 -39.89 17.07 11.27
N ILE A 121 -38.82 16.72 11.99
CA ILE A 121 -38.76 16.83 13.46
C ILE A 121 -37.60 17.71 13.97
N THR A 122 -36.41 17.63 13.37
CA THR A 122 -35.23 18.43 13.79
C THR A 122 -35.33 19.92 13.44
N SER A 123 -36.05 20.25 12.36
CA SER A 123 -36.36 21.64 11.97
C SER A 123 -37.25 22.39 12.97
N LYS A 124 -37.92 21.69 13.90
CA LYS A 124 -38.69 22.30 14.99
C LYS A 124 -37.90 22.50 16.29
N LEU A 125 -36.76 21.85 16.45
CA LEU A 125 -36.00 21.81 17.71
C LEU A 125 -34.79 22.75 17.73
N HIS A 126 -34.14 22.96 16.58
CA HIS A 126 -33.06 23.94 16.44
C HIS A 126 -33.53 25.12 15.60
N SER A 127 -33.34 26.33 16.12
CA SER A 127 -33.54 27.54 15.32
C SER A 127 -32.58 27.52 14.13
N LYS A 128 -32.97 28.08 12.98
CA LYS A 128 -32.10 28.22 11.80
C LYS A 128 -30.72 28.79 12.16
N ALA A 129 -30.70 29.76 13.07
CA ALA A 129 -29.47 30.36 13.59
C ALA A 129 -28.58 29.39 14.39
N THR A 130 -29.15 28.40 15.08
CA THR A 130 -28.39 27.35 15.77
C THR A 130 -27.76 26.38 14.78
N GLN A 131 -28.48 26.03 13.71
CA GLN A 131 -27.96 25.17 12.66
C GLN A 131 -26.80 25.84 11.92
N GLU A 132 -26.96 27.10 11.50
CA GLU A 132 -25.92 27.87 10.82
C GLU A 132 -24.64 28.00 11.67
N ARG A 133 -24.77 28.16 13.00
CA ARG A 133 -23.60 28.17 13.90
C ARG A 133 -22.91 26.82 13.95
N ASN A 134 -23.65 25.73 14.08
CA ASN A 134 -23.06 24.39 14.12
C ASN A 134 -22.35 24.03 12.82
N GLU A 135 -22.89 24.46 11.67
CA GLU A 135 -22.25 24.29 10.36
C GLU A 135 -20.97 25.13 10.26
N ALA A 136 -21.01 26.40 10.68
CA ALA A 136 -19.82 27.26 10.71
C ALA A 136 -18.73 26.73 11.67
N ASP A 137 -19.10 26.23 12.84
CA ASP A 137 -18.17 25.63 13.80
C ASP A 137 -17.51 24.38 13.20
N ALA A 138 -18.27 23.54 12.50
CA ALA A 138 -17.76 22.36 11.82
C ALA A 138 -16.82 22.71 10.65
N GLU A 139 -17.14 23.74 9.87
CA GLU A 139 -16.26 24.26 8.81
C GLU A 139 -14.94 24.79 9.40
N GLN A 140 -15.02 25.54 10.50
CA GLN A 140 -13.85 26.05 11.19
C GLN A 140 -12.98 24.91 11.76
N GLU A 141 -13.59 23.89 12.36
CA GLU A 141 -12.87 22.72 12.88
C GLU A 141 -12.18 21.94 11.77
N MET A 142 -12.84 21.75 10.62
CA MET A 142 -12.27 21.12 9.43
C MET A 142 -11.00 21.85 8.96
N LEU A 143 -11.05 23.18 8.84
CA LEU A 143 -9.89 23.99 8.44
C LEU A 143 -8.72 23.87 9.42
N VAL A 144 -9.01 23.77 10.73
CA VAL A 144 -7.98 23.57 11.76
C VAL A 144 -7.34 22.20 11.61
N LEU A 145 -8.14 21.14 11.41
CA LEU A 145 -7.64 19.78 11.22
C LEU A 145 -6.81 19.63 9.94
N GLU A 146 -7.24 20.21 8.83
CA GLU A 146 -6.48 20.24 7.57
C GLU A 146 -5.13 20.94 7.74
N ARG A 147 -5.11 22.10 8.43
CA ARG A 147 -3.87 22.81 8.72
C ARG A 147 -2.94 21.99 9.61
N ASN A 148 -3.47 21.37 10.66
CA ASN A 148 -2.68 20.53 11.57
C ASN A 148 -2.07 19.33 10.82
N PHE A 149 -2.85 18.68 9.96
CA PHE A 149 -2.36 17.61 9.10
C PHE A 149 -1.23 18.10 8.19
N GLU A 150 -1.40 19.23 7.51
CA GLU A 150 -0.39 19.74 6.59
C GLU A 150 0.91 20.15 7.30
N VAL A 151 0.82 20.72 8.51
CA VAL A 151 1.99 21.03 9.33
C VAL A 151 2.73 19.76 9.74
N ALA A 152 2.01 18.73 10.20
CA ALA A 152 2.60 17.45 10.57
C ALA A 152 3.27 16.76 9.36
N ARG A 153 2.56 16.72 8.23
CA ARG A 153 3.06 16.15 6.97
C ARG A 153 4.34 16.83 6.50
N LYS A 154 4.40 18.16 6.54
CA LYS A 154 5.62 18.93 6.20
C LYS A 154 6.76 18.65 7.17
N ALA A 155 6.48 18.47 8.46
CA ALA A 155 7.51 18.14 9.45
C ALA A 155 8.09 16.73 9.18
N GLU A 156 7.25 15.76 8.83
CA GLU A 156 7.71 14.43 8.40
C GLU A 156 8.54 14.50 7.11
N GLU A 157 8.10 15.28 6.12
CA GLU A 157 8.84 15.47 4.87
C GLU A 157 10.23 16.08 5.14
N GLN A 158 10.29 17.14 5.94
CA GLN A 158 11.56 17.77 6.32
C GLN A 158 12.47 16.79 7.06
N ARG A 159 11.91 15.98 7.96
CA ARG A 159 12.67 14.95 8.67
C ARG A 159 13.25 13.94 7.68
N TRP A 160 12.45 13.43 6.75
CA TRP A 160 12.87 12.50 5.70
C TRP A 160 13.99 13.08 4.82
N LEU A 161 13.86 14.33 4.38
CA LEU A 161 14.88 15.00 3.56
C LEU A 161 16.20 15.18 4.32
N GLN A 162 16.15 15.44 5.63
CA GLN A 162 17.34 15.51 6.47
C GLN A 162 18.01 14.15 6.62
N GLU A 163 17.24 13.07 6.78
CA GLU A 163 17.77 11.70 6.79
C GLU A 163 18.49 11.37 5.47
N LEU A 164 17.97 11.84 4.33
CA LEU A 164 18.58 11.62 3.02
C LEU A 164 19.89 12.40 2.78
N GLY A 165 20.08 13.55 3.43
CA GLY A 165 21.26 14.40 3.23
C GLY A 165 21.44 14.82 1.76
N GLU A 166 22.59 14.47 1.17
CA GLU A 166 22.92 14.74 -0.23
C GLU A 166 21.92 14.11 -1.23
N ASN A 167 21.21 13.05 -0.82
CA ASN A 167 20.22 12.38 -1.66
C ASN A 167 18.81 13.01 -1.61
N SER A 168 18.63 14.12 -0.90
CA SER A 168 17.34 14.81 -0.74
C SER A 168 16.71 15.26 -2.06
N ASN A 169 17.53 15.59 -3.07
CA ASN A 169 17.06 16.06 -4.37
C ASN A 169 16.84 14.94 -5.41
N THR A 170 17.01 13.67 -5.02
CA THR A 170 16.87 12.54 -5.93
C THR A 170 15.41 12.33 -6.34
N ARG A 171 15.20 11.70 -7.51
CA ARG A 171 13.87 11.26 -7.94
C ARG A 171 13.21 10.34 -6.90
N ASN A 172 14.01 9.54 -6.21
CA ASN A 172 13.54 8.63 -5.18
C ASN A 172 12.93 9.37 -3.97
N ALA A 173 13.56 10.47 -3.55
CA ALA A 173 13.05 11.33 -2.50
C ALA A 173 11.67 11.90 -2.86
N LYS A 174 11.49 12.36 -4.11
CA LYS A 174 10.20 12.86 -4.62
C LYS A 174 9.13 11.78 -4.61
N ILE A 175 9.46 10.57 -5.07
CA ILE A 175 8.54 9.42 -5.04
C ILE A 175 8.10 9.11 -3.61
N HIS A 176 8.98 9.23 -2.61
CA HIS A 176 8.62 9.01 -1.21
C HIS A 176 7.54 10.00 -0.76
N VAL A 177 7.76 11.30 -0.98
CA VAL A 177 6.82 12.36 -0.58
C VAL A 177 5.48 12.22 -1.30
N GLU A 178 5.49 11.88 -2.58
CA GLU A 178 4.28 11.77 -3.39
C GLU A 178 3.48 10.49 -3.16
N ARG A 179 4.15 9.36 -2.86
CA ARG A 179 3.52 8.02 -2.92
C ARG A 179 3.67 7.16 -1.68
N CYS A 180 4.62 7.46 -0.78
CA CYS A 180 4.84 6.66 0.43
C CYS A 180 4.32 7.36 1.68
N MET A 181 4.43 8.69 1.72
CA MET A 181 3.88 9.51 2.78
C MET A 181 2.35 9.59 2.70
N THR A 182 1.74 9.99 3.81
CA THR A 182 0.30 10.22 3.89
C THR A 182 -0.12 11.37 2.98
N SER A 183 -1.05 11.11 2.07
CA SER A 183 -1.53 12.12 1.12
C SER A 183 -2.74 12.90 1.66
N GLN A 184 -2.92 14.15 1.25
CA GLN A 184 -4.11 14.95 1.59
C GLN A 184 -5.42 14.32 1.09
N SER A 185 -5.38 13.65 -0.07
CA SER A 185 -6.58 13.10 -0.69
C SER A 185 -7.05 11.78 -0.08
N LEU A 186 -6.13 10.96 0.42
CA LEU A 186 -6.46 9.64 0.94
C LEU A 186 -6.42 9.58 2.47
N LEU A 187 -5.64 10.46 3.12
CA LEU A 187 -5.42 10.48 4.57
C LEU A 187 -4.91 9.13 5.12
N ASP A 188 -4.35 8.30 4.24
CA ASP A 188 -3.66 7.08 4.56
C ASP A 188 -2.25 7.11 3.96
N ARG A 189 -1.36 6.28 4.51
CA ARG A 189 -0.04 6.07 3.94
C ARG A 189 -0.18 5.27 2.65
N GLY A 190 0.54 5.72 1.63
CA GLY A 190 0.74 4.87 0.46
C GLY A 190 1.64 3.67 0.76
N GLY A 191 1.68 2.72 -0.18
CA GLY A 191 2.56 1.56 -0.08
C GLY A 191 4.05 1.92 -0.19
N SER A 192 4.92 0.94 0.05
CA SER A 192 6.38 1.03 -0.16
C SER A 192 6.72 1.17 -1.65
N CYS A 193 6.52 2.37 -2.20
CA CYS A 193 6.64 2.66 -3.63
C CYS A 193 8.02 3.22 -4.02
N CYS A 194 8.74 3.83 -3.09
CA CYS A 194 10.09 4.31 -3.34
C CYS A 194 11.11 3.20 -3.09
N GLU A 195 12.25 3.29 -3.77
CA GLU A 195 13.34 2.32 -3.70
C GLU A 195 13.84 2.14 -2.26
N ASP A 196 13.87 3.23 -1.49
CA ASP A 196 14.34 3.21 -0.11
C ASP A 196 13.37 2.45 0.80
N CYS A 197 12.07 2.70 0.68
CA CYS A 197 11.06 1.95 1.45
C CYS A 197 11.00 0.47 1.04
N GLN A 198 11.22 0.15 -0.23
CA GLN A 198 11.29 -1.22 -0.71
C GLN A 198 12.51 -1.94 -0.15
N TYR A 199 13.65 -1.26 -0.14
CA TYR A 199 14.88 -1.79 0.44
C TYR A 199 14.73 -2.02 1.94
N ASP A 200 14.23 -1.04 2.70
CA ASP A 200 13.99 -1.15 4.14
C ASP A 200 13.00 -2.30 4.45
N SER A 201 11.93 -2.44 3.66
CA SER A 201 10.97 -3.55 3.77
C SER A 201 11.62 -4.92 3.52
N THR A 202 12.48 -5.00 2.50
CA THR A 202 13.24 -6.22 2.19
C THR A 202 14.18 -6.59 3.34
N LEU A 203 14.86 -5.61 3.94
CA LEU A 203 15.72 -5.85 5.11
C LEU A 203 14.92 -6.36 6.32
N SER A 204 13.75 -5.78 6.60
CA SER A 204 12.87 -6.23 7.67
C SER A 204 12.44 -7.68 7.46
N TYR A 205 11.98 -8.00 6.25
CA TYR A 205 11.56 -9.37 5.89
C TYR A 205 12.70 -10.38 6.08
N MET A 206 13.91 -10.05 5.61
CA MET A 206 15.08 -10.94 5.76
C MET A 206 15.45 -11.16 7.22
N ALA A 207 15.36 -10.12 8.05
CA ALA A 207 15.62 -10.23 9.50
C ALA A 207 14.57 -11.12 10.19
N GLU A 208 13.30 -10.98 9.84
CA GLU A 208 12.21 -11.84 10.33
C GLU A 208 12.40 -13.30 9.91
N GLU A 209 12.75 -13.55 8.65
CA GLU A 209 13.01 -14.91 8.15
C GLU A 209 14.20 -15.55 8.90
N GLN A 210 15.27 -14.78 9.13
CA GLN A 210 16.42 -15.25 9.91
C GLN A 210 16.06 -15.57 11.36
N ALA A 211 15.22 -14.75 11.99
CA ALA A 211 14.72 -15.00 13.34
C ALA A 211 13.87 -16.29 13.38
N GLN A 212 12.97 -16.48 12.42
CA GLN A 212 12.17 -17.69 12.31
C GLN A 212 13.01 -18.95 12.07
N ARG A 213 14.04 -18.86 11.21
CA ARG A 213 14.97 -19.98 10.98
C ARG A 213 15.73 -20.34 12.25
N SER A 214 16.19 -19.35 13.01
CA SER A 214 16.84 -19.56 14.30
C SER A 214 15.90 -20.28 15.28
N LEU A 215 14.62 -19.87 15.33
CA LEU A 215 13.61 -20.54 16.15
C LEU A 215 13.38 -22.00 15.72
N ARG A 216 13.27 -22.29 14.42
CA ARG A 216 13.10 -23.67 13.93
C ARG A 216 14.30 -24.55 14.23
N ALA A 217 15.51 -24.03 14.05
CA ALA A 217 16.74 -24.77 14.37
C ALA A 217 16.84 -25.15 15.86
N VAL A 218 16.27 -24.34 16.76
CA VAL A 218 16.17 -24.66 18.19
C VAL A 218 15.09 -25.73 18.46
N TYR A 219 13.99 -25.73 17.71
CA TYR A 219 12.93 -26.73 17.84
C TYR A 219 13.29 -28.11 17.24
N ASP A 220 13.99 -28.13 16.10
CA ASP A 220 14.41 -29.36 15.39
C ASP A 220 15.69 -29.98 15.98
N GLY A 221 16.33 -29.30 16.95
CA GLY A 221 17.53 -29.74 17.66
C GLY A 221 17.28 -30.40 19.02
N ASN A 222 16.02 -30.70 19.35
CA ASN A 222 15.57 -31.40 20.56
C ASN A 222 14.85 -32.71 20.19
#